data_AF-A0A0H5NXG4-F1
#
_entry.id   AF-A0A0H5NXG4-F1
#
_cell.length_a   1.000
_cell.length_b   1.000
_cell.length_c   1.000
_cell.angle_alpha   90.00
_cell.angle_beta   90.00
_cell.angle_gamma   90.00
#
_symmetry.space_group_name_H-M   'P 1'
#
loop_
_entity.id
_entity.type
_entity.pdbx_description
1 polymer ?
#
loop_
_entity_poly.entity_id
_entity_poly.type
_entity_poly.pdbx_seq_one_letter_code
_entity_poly.pdbx_strand_id
1 'polypeptide(L)'
;MTLWLTALLVWVAAGARVGRVLVKPATTARVAIVVAVAAAAVAATLAVPEIALAVDNLLPEGAPPGMLADGVQVAAWLVFATATSVVAAAAWPVVSRRNLRQIALVIYGAGTLVIAATLVWSFTFGWCALALACVFIVVTGLRNLDWTALGRGIAIYTTGTALTGLLAVLEVRRAWVGEPAAPAGEPNWGWQAWEIAALLIALGAVWIVVELWMRARAVLRQTRALHRTMIKRFPEVIAHEQPSSSTQLRASDQVAQIMDALYLQSGGGVELAAAGAPPASIPERAERVARWARNPLGDIVIDARWIAPPEGVSPRGWVRAIARAFDTVDTPVLEHTASR
;
A
#
# COMPACT_ATOMS: atom_id res chain seq x y z
N MET A 1 -15.60 -2.59 -21.02
CA MET A 1 -14.22 -2.06 -20.83
C MET A 1 -13.91 -1.76 -19.37
N THR A 2 -14.80 -1.12 -18.61
CA THR A 2 -14.59 -0.83 -17.17
C THR A 2 -14.40 -2.10 -16.33
N LEU A 3 -15.22 -3.13 -16.53
CA LEU A 3 -15.14 -4.42 -15.82
C LEU A 3 -13.77 -5.10 -15.95
N TRP A 4 -13.21 -5.12 -17.16
CA TRP A 4 -11.87 -5.65 -17.40
C TRP A 4 -10.78 -4.85 -16.70
N LEU A 5 -10.88 -3.51 -16.71
CA LEU A 5 -9.93 -2.65 -16.00
C LEU A 5 -10.01 -2.86 -14.49
N THR A 6 -11.22 -2.97 -13.94
CA THR A 6 -11.44 -3.26 -12.53
C THR A 6 -10.81 -4.59 -12.13
N ALA A 7 -11.13 -5.67 -12.86
CA ALA A 7 -10.56 -6.99 -12.62
C ALA A 7 -9.02 -6.96 -12.68
N LEU A 8 -8.44 -6.31 -13.70
CA LEU A 8 -6.99 -6.15 -13.84
C LEU A 8 -6.37 -5.45 -12.63
N LEU A 9 -6.95 -4.32 -12.19
CA LEU A 9 -6.43 -3.56 -11.04
C LEU A 9 -6.50 -4.35 -9.74
N VAL A 10 -7.58 -5.10 -9.52
CA VAL A 10 -7.73 -5.95 -8.32
C VAL A 10 -6.74 -7.12 -8.35
N TRP A 11 -6.50 -7.73 -9.53
CA TRP A 11 -5.46 -8.75 -9.70
C TRP A 11 -4.04 -8.22 -9.48
N VAL A 12 -3.74 -7.00 -9.95
CA VAL A 12 -2.46 -6.33 -9.66
C VAL A 12 -2.28 -6.14 -8.15
N ALA A 13 -3.35 -5.77 -7.44
CA ALA A 13 -3.32 -5.65 -5.98
C ALA A 13 -3.06 -7.00 -5.30
N ALA A 14 -3.70 -8.09 -5.76
CA ALA A 14 -3.44 -9.45 -5.28
C ALA A 14 -1.97 -9.84 -5.51
N GLY A 15 -1.45 -9.62 -6.71
CA GLY A 15 -0.05 -9.88 -7.06
C GLY A 15 0.95 -9.12 -6.19
N ALA A 16 0.68 -7.84 -5.90
CA ALA A 16 1.49 -7.05 -4.98
C ALA A 16 1.54 -7.62 -3.56
N ARG A 17 0.42 -8.21 -3.09
CA ARG A 17 0.36 -8.89 -1.78
C ARG A 17 1.12 -10.22 -1.79
N VAL A 18 1.01 -11.01 -2.86
CA VAL A 18 1.79 -12.24 -3.04
C VAL A 18 3.29 -11.93 -3.01
N GLY A 19 3.75 -10.95 -3.80
CA GLY A 19 5.15 -10.53 -3.82
C GLY A 19 5.68 -10.14 -2.43
N ARG A 20 4.85 -9.48 -1.61
CA ARG A 20 5.23 -9.12 -0.23
C ARG A 20 5.38 -10.34 0.70
N VAL A 21 4.57 -11.38 0.50
CA VAL A 21 4.66 -12.63 1.28
C VAL A 21 5.85 -13.48 0.86
N LEU A 22 6.28 -13.40 -0.40
CA LEU A 22 7.49 -14.07 -0.87
C LEU A 22 8.77 -13.45 -0.27
N VAL A 23 8.79 -12.13 -0.05
CA VAL A 23 9.98 -11.42 0.45
C VAL A 23 10.05 -11.36 1.99
N LYS A 24 8.93 -11.47 2.69
CA LYS A 24 8.86 -11.37 4.16
C LYS A 24 8.13 -12.57 4.75
N PRO A 25 8.49 -13.07 5.95
CA PRO A 25 7.93 -14.28 6.52
C PRO A 25 6.39 -14.30 6.46
N ALA A 26 5.85 -15.42 5.97
CA ALA A 26 4.42 -15.63 5.81
C ALA A 26 3.75 -15.76 7.18
N THR A 27 3.11 -14.67 7.63
CA THR A 27 2.25 -14.72 8.82
C THR A 27 0.82 -15.06 8.41
N THR A 28 0.06 -15.70 9.30
CA THR A 28 -1.35 -16.07 9.07
C THR A 28 -2.17 -14.88 8.55
N ALA A 29 -2.02 -13.70 9.17
CA ALA A 29 -2.72 -12.49 8.72
C ALA A 29 -2.27 -12.01 7.32
N ARG A 30 -0.99 -12.13 6.96
CA ARG A 30 -0.53 -11.72 5.62
C ARG A 30 -1.07 -12.64 4.53
N VAL A 31 -1.07 -13.94 4.77
CA VAL A 31 -1.64 -14.95 3.86
C VAL A 31 -3.14 -14.76 3.74
N ALA A 32 -3.85 -14.52 4.85
CA ALA A 32 -5.28 -14.26 4.83
C ALA A 32 -5.64 -13.02 3.97
N ILE A 33 -4.85 -11.94 4.03
CA ILE A 33 -5.06 -10.79 3.15
C ILE A 33 -4.84 -11.14 1.67
N VAL A 34 -3.85 -11.99 1.34
CA VAL A 34 -3.63 -12.46 -0.04
C VAL A 34 -4.86 -13.21 -0.53
N VAL A 35 -5.36 -14.16 0.26
CA VAL A 35 -6.56 -14.95 -0.07
C VAL A 35 -7.78 -14.04 -0.23
N ALA A 36 -7.98 -13.07 0.68
CA ALA A 36 -9.09 -12.14 0.61
C ALA A 36 -9.08 -11.31 -0.68
N VAL A 37 -7.94 -10.69 -1.03
CA VAL A 37 -7.83 -9.86 -2.23
C VAL A 37 -7.91 -10.69 -3.51
N ALA A 38 -7.35 -11.90 -3.52
CA ALA A 38 -7.48 -12.82 -4.65
C ALA A 38 -8.94 -13.26 -4.85
N ALA A 39 -9.67 -13.53 -3.78
CA ALA A 39 -11.09 -13.87 -3.86
C ALA A 39 -11.94 -12.70 -4.39
N ALA A 40 -11.66 -11.47 -3.94
CA ALA A 40 -12.28 -10.26 -4.51
C ALA A 40 -11.90 -10.07 -6.01
N ALA A 41 -10.69 -10.46 -6.43
CA ALA A 41 -10.28 -10.42 -7.83
C ALA A 41 -11.04 -11.43 -8.70
N VAL A 42 -11.26 -12.65 -8.18
CA VAL A 42 -12.11 -13.65 -8.82
C VAL A 42 -13.54 -13.13 -8.96
N ALA A 43 -14.11 -12.56 -7.90
CA ALA A 43 -15.45 -11.99 -7.94
C ALA A 43 -15.58 -10.81 -8.94
N ALA A 44 -14.56 -9.96 -9.03
CA ALA A 44 -14.51 -8.88 -10.03
C ALA A 44 -14.37 -9.42 -11.46
N THR A 45 -13.69 -10.56 -11.64
CA THR A 45 -13.52 -11.22 -12.94
C THR A 45 -14.82 -11.88 -13.40
N LEU A 46 -15.57 -12.49 -12.49
CA LEU A 46 -16.89 -13.07 -12.76
C LEU A 46 -17.97 -12.01 -13.01
N ALA A 47 -17.76 -10.77 -12.58
CA ALA A 47 -18.65 -9.66 -12.93
C ALA A 47 -18.59 -9.30 -14.43
N VAL A 48 -17.58 -9.78 -15.17
CA VAL A 48 -17.50 -9.66 -16.63
C VAL A 48 -18.47 -10.68 -17.27
N PRO A 49 -19.53 -10.25 -17.98
CA PRO A 49 -20.56 -11.16 -18.48
C PRO A 49 -20.01 -12.28 -19.37
N GLU A 50 -19.00 -12.00 -20.18
CA GLU A 50 -18.35 -12.98 -21.05
C GLU A 50 -17.67 -14.10 -20.25
N ILE A 51 -17.10 -13.77 -19.08
CA ILE A 51 -16.48 -14.75 -18.20
C ILE A 51 -17.54 -15.53 -17.42
N ALA A 52 -18.59 -14.87 -16.93
CA ALA A 52 -19.71 -15.55 -16.28
C ALA A 52 -20.32 -16.61 -17.22
N LEU A 53 -20.60 -16.23 -18.46
CA LEU A 53 -21.09 -17.16 -19.49
C LEU A 53 -20.10 -18.30 -19.77
N ALA A 54 -18.80 -18.00 -19.86
CA ALA A 54 -17.79 -19.04 -20.06
C ALA A 54 -17.77 -20.04 -18.90
N VAL A 55 -17.96 -19.57 -17.66
CA VAL A 55 -18.02 -20.41 -16.46
C VAL A 55 -19.27 -21.28 -16.45
N ASP A 56 -20.43 -20.75 -16.81
CA ASP A 56 -21.68 -21.53 -16.92
C ASP A 56 -21.60 -22.64 -17.99
N ASN A 57 -20.81 -22.40 -19.05
CA ASN A 57 -20.58 -23.35 -20.14
C ASN A 57 -19.46 -24.37 -19.88
N LEU A 58 -18.86 -24.40 -18.68
CA LEU A 58 -17.82 -25.38 -18.32
C LEU A 58 -18.37 -26.81 -18.17
N LEU A 59 -19.66 -26.98 -17.89
CA LEU A 59 -20.28 -28.30 -17.77
C LEU A 59 -20.76 -28.82 -19.14
N PRO A 60 -20.53 -30.11 -19.48
CA PRO A 60 -20.81 -30.67 -20.81
C PRO A 60 -22.28 -30.58 -21.27
N GLU A 61 -23.22 -30.55 -20.33
CA GLU A 61 -24.67 -30.44 -20.62
C GLU A 61 -25.19 -29.00 -20.54
N GLY A 62 -24.32 -28.03 -20.18
CA GLY A 62 -24.69 -26.66 -19.84
C GLY A 62 -25.42 -26.60 -18.50
N ALA A 63 -24.92 -25.81 -17.55
CA ALA A 63 -25.75 -25.48 -16.39
C ALA A 63 -26.88 -24.54 -16.83
N PRO A 64 -28.01 -24.48 -16.09
CA PRO A 64 -28.95 -23.37 -16.24
C PRO A 64 -28.16 -22.05 -16.15
N PRO A 65 -28.36 -21.11 -17.09
CA PRO A 65 -27.58 -19.88 -17.12
C PRO A 65 -27.66 -19.14 -15.79
N GLY A 66 -26.50 -18.69 -15.28
CA GLY A 66 -26.33 -18.03 -13.99
C GLY A 66 -26.01 -18.98 -12.82
N MET A 67 -26.30 -20.28 -12.91
CA MET A 67 -26.22 -21.15 -11.72
C MET A 67 -24.78 -21.37 -11.23
N LEU A 68 -23.82 -21.61 -12.14
CA LEU A 68 -22.42 -21.80 -11.74
C LEU A 68 -21.74 -20.46 -11.49
N ALA A 69 -21.93 -19.49 -12.38
CA ALA A 69 -21.34 -18.17 -12.25
C ALA A 69 -21.78 -17.48 -10.95
N ASP A 70 -23.08 -17.49 -10.61
CA ASP A 70 -23.58 -16.92 -9.36
C ASP A 70 -23.07 -17.70 -8.15
N GLY A 71 -23.02 -19.03 -8.23
CA GLY A 71 -22.48 -19.88 -7.16
C GLY A 71 -21.01 -19.55 -6.87
N VAL A 72 -20.17 -19.44 -7.91
CA VAL A 72 -18.76 -19.07 -7.77
C VAL A 72 -18.63 -17.62 -7.29
N GLN A 73 -19.51 -16.72 -7.74
CA GLN A 73 -19.53 -15.32 -7.30
C GLN A 73 -19.79 -15.20 -5.79
N VAL A 74 -20.84 -15.86 -5.27
CA VAL A 74 -21.16 -15.86 -3.83
C VAL A 74 -20.04 -16.54 -3.05
N ALA A 75 -19.53 -17.68 -3.55
CA ALA A 75 -18.42 -18.39 -2.92
C ALA A 75 -17.16 -17.52 -2.83
N ALA A 76 -16.82 -16.77 -3.88
CA ALA A 76 -15.67 -15.87 -3.89
C ALA A 76 -15.82 -14.77 -2.81
N TRP A 77 -16.99 -14.15 -2.68
CA TRP A 77 -17.23 -13.18 -1.62
C TRP A 77 -17.21 -13.80 -0.21
N LEU A 78 -17.71 -15.04 -0.05
CA LEU A 78 -17.61 -15.77 1.21
C LEU A 78 -16.16 -16.13 1.57
N VAL A 79 -15.33 -16.52 0.60
CA VAL A 79 -13.89 -16.72 0.81
C VAL A 79 -13.22 -15.42 1.23
N PHE A 80 -13.58 -14.30 0.57
CA PHE A 80 -13.12 -12.97 0.97
C PHE A 80 -13.48 -12.66 2.43
N ALA A 81 -14.75 -12.84 2.81
CA ALA A 81 -15.21 -12.54 4.17
C ALA A 81 -14.60 -13.49 5.21
N THR A 82 -14.45 -14.76 4.89
CA THR A 82 -13.81 -15.76 5.76
C THR A 82 -12.35 -15.39 6.02
N ALA A 83 -11.58 -15.13 4.95
CA ALA A 83 -10.18 -14.76 5.07
C ALA A 83 -10.01 -13.42 5.82
N THR A 84 -10.89 -12.45 5.55
CA THR A 84 -10.88 -11.16 6.25
C THR A 84 -11.27 -11.30 7.72
N SER A 85 -12.17 -12.22 8.06
CA SER A 85 -12.54 -12.52 9.45
C SER A 85 -11.35 -13.07 10.25
N VAL A 86 -10.45 -13.84 9.63
CA VAL A 86 -9.17 -14.25 10.25
C VAL A 86 -8.29 -13.04 10.57
N VAL A 87 -8.23 -12.07 9.65
CA VAL A 87 -7.48 -10.81 9.85
C VAL A 87 -8.10 -9.99 10.99
N ALA A 88 -9.43 -9.87 11.00
CA ALA A 88 -10.18 -9.19 12.05
C ALA A 88 -9.96 -9.84 13.43
N ALA A 89 -10.05 -11.17 13.51
CA ALA A 89 -9.78 -11.91 14.74
C ALA A 89 -8.34 -11.71 15.24
N ALA A 90 -7.36 -11.58 14.33
CA ALA A 90 -5.97 -11.30 14.70
C ALA A 90 -5.76 -9.89 15.29
N ALA A 91 -6.68 -8.96 15.05
CA ALA A 91 -6.61 -7.59 15.56
C ALA A 91 -7.18 -7.45 16.99
N TRP A 92 -7.85 -8.48 17.52
CA TRP A 92 -8.43 -8.42 18.85
C TRP A 92 -7.37 -8.63 19.94
N PRO A 93 -7.31 -7.76 20.97
CA PRO A 93 -6.25 -7.78 21.99
C PRO A 93 -6.25 -9.05 22.86
N VAL A 94 -7.39 -9.73 22.95
CA VAL A 94 -7.57 -10.96 23.75
C VAL A 94 -6.96 -12.20 23.07
N VAL A 95 -6.62 -12.11 21.78
CA VAL A 95 -6.15 -13.27 21.01
C VAL A 95 -4.63 -13.44 21.14
N SER A 96 -4.21 -14.50 21.84
CA SER A 96 -2.79 -14.86 21.91
C SER A 96 -2.28 -15.33 20.53
N ARG A 97 -1.03 -14.96 20.20
CA ARG A 97 -0.39 -15.36 18.91
C ARG A 97 -0.33 -16.88 18.73
N ARG A 98 -0.29 -17.64 19.83
CA ARG A 98 -0.25 -19.12 19.84
C ARG A 98 -1.60 -19.72 19.43
N ASN A 99 -2.70 -19.09 19.83
CA ASN A 99 -4.06 -19.54 19.51
C ASN A 99 -4.54 -19.05 18.13
N LEU A 100 -3.84 -18.08 17.51
CA LEU A 100 -4.26 -17.53 16.22
C LEU A 100 -4.34 -18.59 15.11
N ARG A 101 -3.46 -19.60 15.11
CA ARG A 101 -3.53 -20.71 14.13
C ARG A 101 -4.79 -21.56 14.32
N GLN A 102 -5.16 -21.86 15.57
CA GLN A 102 -6.36 -22.63 15.88
C GLN A 102 -7.61 -21.84 15.54
N ILE A 103 -7.67 -20.56 15.92
CA ILE A 103 -8.77 -19.66 15.57
C ILE A 103 -8.91 -19.55 14.04
N ALA A 104 -7.80 -19.38 13.32
CA ALA A 104 -7.81 -19.34 11.86
C ALA A 104 -8.35 -20.65 11.27
N LEU A 105 -7.95 -21.81 11.80
CA LEU A 105 -8.44 -23.11 11.34
C LEU A 105 -9.95 -23.27 11.58
N VAL A 106 -10.45 -22.81 12.74
CA VAL A 106 -11.89 -22.80 13.05
C VAL A 106 -12.65 -21.88 12.10
N ILE A 107 -12.16 -20.66 11.87
CA ILE A 107 -12.80 -19.69 10.96
C ILE A 107 -12.81 -20.23 9.53
N TYR A 108 -11.70 -20.77 9.03
CA TYR A 108 -11.64 -21.36 7.69
C TYR A 108 -12.54 -22.58 7.57
N GLY A 109 -12.54 -23.47 8.57
CA GLY A 109 -13.43 -24.64 8.60
C GLY A 109 -14.91 -24.23 8.56
N ALA A 110 -15.31 -23.27 9.41
CA ALA A 110 -16.67 -22.73 9.40
C ALA A 110 -17.01 -22.07 8.06
N GLY A 111 -16.10 -21.26 7.51
CA GLY A 111 -16.29 -20.63 6.19
C GLY A 111 -16.45 -21.63 5.06
N THR A 112 -15.65 -22.71 5.04
CA THR A 112 -15.79 -23.80 4.06
C THR A 112 -17.13 -24.50 4.18
N LEU A 113 -17.62 -24.75 5.40
CA LEU A 113 -18.95 -25.32 5.61
C LEU A 113 -20.07 -24.39 5.11
N VAL A 114 -19.95 -23.08 5.36
CA VAL A 114 -20.90 -22.08 4.86
C VAL A 114 -20.90 -22.03 3.33
N ILE A 115 -19.72 -22.08 2.69
CA ILE A 115 -19.60 -22.14 1.23
C ILE A 115 -20.25 -23.41 0.68
N ALA A 116 -19.96 -24.57 1.27
CA ALA A 116 -20.57 -25.84 0.85
C ALA A 116 -22.10 -25.81 0.98
N ALA A 117 -22.62 -25.31 2.12
CA ALA A 117 -24.06 -25.14 2.32
C ALA A 117 -24.67 -24.15 1.32
N THR A 118 -23.96 -23.08 0.98
CA THR A 118 -24.40 -22.09 -0.01
C THR A 118 -24.57 -22.73 -1.39
N LEU A 119 -23.57 -23.52 -1.81
CA LEU A 119 -23.56 -24.15 -3.14
C LEU A 119 -24.54 -25.32 -3.28
N VAL A 120 -24.79 -26.06 -2.20
CA VAL A 120 -25.66 -27.25 -2.23
C VAL A 120 -27.12 -26.91 -1.90
N TRP A 121 -27.36 -25.90 -1.06
CA TRP A 121 -28.70 -25.63 -0.51
C TRP A 121 -29.30 -24.32 -0.99
N SER A 122 -28.65 -23.17 -0.77
CA SER A 122 -29.26 -21.87 -1.08
C SER A 122 -28.23 -20.73 -1.17
N PHE A 123 -28.27 -19.98 -2.28
CA PHE A 123 -27.47 -18.78 -2.46
C PHE A 123 -27.91 -17.63 -1.52
N THR A 124 -29.21 -17.53 -1.21
CA THR A 124 -29.73 -16.55 -0.25
C THR A 124 -29.13 -16.75 1.14
N PHE A 125 -28.94 -18.00 1.57
CA PHE A 125 -28.24 -18.31 2.81
C PHE A 125 -26.78 -17.79 2.77
N GLY A 126 -26.09 -17.98 1.65
CA GLY A 126 -24.73 -17.45 1.45
C GLY A 126 -24.66 -15.93 1.56
N TRP A 127 -25.61 -15.21 0.94
CA TRP A 127 -25.67 -13.75 1.05
C TRP A 127 -25.96 -13.28 2.48
N CYS A 128 -26.84 -13.96 3.22
CA CYS A 128 -27.06 -13.70 4.64
C CYS A 128 -25.78 -13.89 5.47
N ALA A 129 -25.07 -15.00 5.26
CA ALA A 129 -23.83 -15.29 5.96
C ALA A 129 -22.72 -14.26 5.62
N LEU A 130 -22.64 -13.85 4.36
CA LEU A 130 -21.73 -12.78 3.92
C LEU A 130 -22.03 -11.47 4.63
N ALA A 131 -23.30 -11.05 4.68
CA ALA A 131 -23.71 -9.83 5.35
C ALA A 131 -23.31 -9.83 6.84
N LEU A 132 -23.56 -10.94 7.55
CA LEU A 132 -23.18 -11.11 8.96
C LEU A 132 -21.66 -11.04 9.15
N ALA A 133 -20.89 -11.70 8.28
CA ALA A 133 -19.43 -11.65 8.33
C ALA A 133 -18.90 -10.23 8.05
N CYS A 134 -19.47 -9.51 7.09
CA CYS A 134 -19.15 -8.12 6.81
C CYS A 134 -19.42 -7.22 8.03
N VAL A 135 -20.52 -7.42 8.76
CA VAL A 135 -20.79 -6.67 10.01
C VAL A 135 -19.67 -6.90 11.03
N PHE A 136 -19.28 -8.16 11.27
CA PHE A 136 -18.18 -8.48 12.17
C PHE A 136 -16.86 -7.80 11.77
N ILE A 137 -16.52 -7.86 10.47
CA ILE A 137 -15.32 -7.23 9.93
C ILE A 137 -15.37 -5.72 10.11
N VAL A 138 -16.50 -5.08 9.77
CA VAL A 138 -16.66 -3.63 9.82
C VAL A 138 -16.59 -3.13 11.26
N VAL A 139 -17.27 -3.79 12.20
CA VAL A 139 -17.20 -3.45 13.63
C VAL A 139 -15.76 -3.56 14.14
N THR A 140 -15.04 -4.59 13.73
CA THR A 140 -13.62 -4.76 14.11
C THR A 140 -12.72 -3.72 13.45
N GLY A 141 -12.96 -3.38 12.18
CA GLY A 141 -12.22 -2.37 11.44
C GLY A 141 -12.37 -0.98 12.05
N LEU A 142 -13.62 -0.58 12.35
CA LEU A 142 -13.95 0.71 12.98
C LEU A 142 -13.26 0.90 14.33
N ARG A 143 -13.13 -0.18 15.13
CA ARG A 143 -12.42 -0.15 16.42
C ARG A 143 -10.91 0.08 16.31
N ASN A 144 -10.32 -0.20 15.15
CA ASN A 144 -8.88 -0.11 14.91
C ASN A 144 -8.51 1.04 13.95
N LEU A 145 -9.39 2.04 13.81
CA LEU A 145 -9.14 3.21 12.99
C LEU A 145 -8.23 4.21 13.71
N ASP A 146 -7.05 4.41 13.13
CA ASP A 146 -6.10 5.42 13.58
C ASP A 146 -5.79 6.43 12.46
N TRP A 147 -5.31 7.62 12.84
CA TRP A 147 -4.84 8.66 11.90
C TRP A 147 -3.50 8.33 11.22
N THR A 148 -3.04 7.09 11.32
CA THR A 148 -1.80 6.61 10.72
C THR A 148 -1.98 6.21 9.25
N ALA A 149 -0.87 6.07 8.53
CA ALA A 149 -0.81 5.46 7.20
C ALA A 149 -1.57 4.12 7.13
N LEU A 150 -1.38 3.30 8.17
CA LEU A 150 -2.03 2.00 8.30
C LEU A 150 -3.54 2.17 8.50
N GLY A 151 -3.95 3.06 9.41
CA GLY A 151 -5.36 3.31 9.71
C GLY A 151 -6.15 3.87 8.52
N ARG A 152 -5.54 4.70 7.67
CA ARG A 152 -6.15 5.11 6.39
C ARG A 152 -6.41 3.94 5.45
N GLY A 153 -5.46 3.01 5.34
CA GLY A 153 -5.66 1.78 4.57
C GLY A 153 -6.79 0.91 5.12
N ILE A 154 -6.86 0.77 6.45
CA ILE A 154 -7.96 0.06 7.14
C ILE A 154 -9.30 0.74 6.87
N ALA A 155 -9.36 2.08 6.91
CA ALA A 155 -10.58 2.84 6.61
C ALA A 155 -11.11 2.53 5.21
N ILE A 156 -10.27 2.65 4.18
CA ILE A 156 -10.65 2.39 2.79
C ILE A 156 -11.11 0.93 2.62
N TYR A 157 -10.36 -0.01 3.18
CA TYR A 157 -10.69 -1.44 3.12
C TYR A 157 -12.02 -1.76 3.82
N THR A 158 -12.25 -1.15 4.98
CA THR A 158 -13.47 -1.31 5.78
C THR A 158 -14.67 -0.71 5.07
N THR A 159 -14.52 0.46 4.42
CA THR A 159 -15.57 1.05 3.59
C THR A 159 -15.96 0.14 2.43
N GLY A 160 -14.98 -0.45 1.74
CA GLY A 160 -15.25 -1.45 0.69
C GLY A 160 -16.00 -2.67 1.23
N THR A 161 -15.59 -3.18 2.40
CA THR A 161 -16.27 -4.31 3.07
C THR A 161 -17.69 -3.96 3.52
N ALA A 162 -17.92 -2.74 4.00
CA ALA A 162 -19.25 -2.26 4.38
C ALA A 162 -20.17 -2.18 3.17
N LEU A 163 -19.65 -1.70 2.03
CA LEU A 163 -20.39 -1.68 0.76
C LEU A 163 -20.73 -3.10 0.30
N THR A 164 -19.78 -4.04 0.35
CA THR A 164 -20.04 -5.48 0.08
C THR A 164 -21.16 -6.02 0.98
N GLY A 165 -21.13 -5.71 2.28
CA GLY A 165 -22.16 -6.14 3.23
C GLY A 165 -23.54 -5.55 2.91
N LEU A 166 -23.60 -4.26 2.55
CA LEU A 166 -24.84 -3.61 2.12
C LEU A 166 -25.40 -4.24 0.86
N LEU A 167 -24.56 -4.51 -0.14
CA LEU A 167 -24.97 -5.16 -1.38
C LEU A 167 -25.47 -6.59 -1.11
N ALA A 168 -24.83 -7.34 -0.20
CA ALA A 168 -25.31 -8.65 0.21
C ALA A 168 -26.70 -8.60 0.85
N VAL A 169 -26.98 -7.61 1.71
CA VAL A 169 -28.33 -7.40 2.28
C VAL A 169 -29.35 -7.08 1.20
N LEU A 170 -28.96 -6.28 0.19
CA LEU A 170 -29.85 -5.93 -0.92
C LEU A 170 -30.13 -7.15 -1.81
N GLU A 171 -29.16 -8.04 -2.03
CA GLU A 171 -29.38 -9.31 -2.74
C GLU A 171 -30.34 -10.23 -1.98
N VAL A 172 -30.20 -10.33 -0.65
CA VAL A 172 -31.17 -11.08 0.19
C VAL A 172 -32.58 -10.50 0.02
N ARG A 173 -32.71 -9.17 0.04
CA ARG A 173 -34.00 -8.50 -0.17
C ARG A 173 -34.57 -8.81 -1.57
N ARG A 174 -33.75 -8.74 -2.62
CA ARG A 174 -34.17 -9.05 -4.00
C ARG A 174 -34.68 -10.49 -4.12
N ALA A 175 -33.95 -11.43 -3.52
CA ALA A 175 -34.35 -12.84 -3.49
C ALA A 175 -35.71 -13.05 -2.77
N TRP A 176 -35.97 -12.33 -1.68
CA TRP A 176 -37.25 -12.42 -0.97
C TRP A 176 -38.42 -11.77 -1.70
N VAL A 177 -38.17 -10.69 -2.45
CA VAL A 177 -39.20 -10.01 -3.27
C VAL A 177 -39.46 -10.76 -4.58
N GLY A 178 -38.60 -11.73 -4.93
CA GLY A 178 -38.70 -12.50 -6.17
C GLY A 178 -38.32 -11.68 -7.39
N GLU A 179 -37.39 -10.72 -7.23
CA GLU A 179 -36.89 -9.97 -8.38
C GLU A 179 -36.14 -10.92 -9.34
N PRO A 180 -36.39 -10.83 -10.66
CA PRO A 180 -35.74 -11.69 -11.62
C PRO A 180 -34.22 -11.43 -11.65
N ALA A 181 -33.46 -12.53 -11.81
CA ALA A 181 -32.04 -12.47 -12.05
C ALA A 181 -31.73 -11.76 -13.37
N ALA A 182 -30.53 -11.20 -13.50
CA ALA A 182 -30.10 -10.57 -14.75
C ALA A 182 -30.09 -11.62 -15.89
N PRO A 183 -30.54 -11.25 -17.10
CA PRO A 183 -30.45 -12.13 -18.27
C PRO A 183 -29.01 -12.59 -18.53
N ALA A 184 -28.87 -13.80 -19.09
CA ALA A 184 -27.58 -14.36 -19.45
C ALA A 184 -26.83 -13.43 -20.43
N GLY A 185 -25.60 -13.05 -20.09
CA GLY A 185 -24.78 -12.15 -20.90
C GLY A 185 -24.95 -10.66 -20.60
N GLU A 186 -25.84 -10.31 -19.67
CA GLU A 186 -25.93 -8.95 -19.12
C GLU A 186 -25.20 -8.83 -17.79
N PRO A 187 -24.66 -7.64 -17.46
CA PRO A 187 -24.07 -7.39 -16.16
C PRO A 187 -25.08 -7.61 -15.02
N ASN A 188 -24.64 -8.23 -13.94
CA ASN A 188 -25.49 -8.46 -12.77
C ASN A 188 -25.95 -7.12 -12.13
N TRP A 189 -27.02 -7.18 -11.34
CA TRP A 189 -27.54 -6.03 -10.64
C TRP A 189 -26.47 -5.38 -9.76
N GLY A 190 -26.46 -4.04 -9.76
CA GLY A 190 -25.50 -3.29 -8.97
C GLY A 190 -24.04 -3.53 -9.34
N TRP A 191 -23.72 -4.02 -10.54
CA TRP A 191 -22.34 -4.32 -10.98
C TRP A 191 -21.36 -3.18 -10.68
N GLN A 192 -21.78 -1.93 -10.88
CA GLN A 192 -20.96 -0.74 -10.57
C GLN A 192 -20.60 -0.64 -9.09
N ALA A 193 -21.54 -0.95 -8.20
CA ALA A 193 -21.30 -0.91 -6.76
C ALA A 193 -20.41 -2.07 -6.31
N TRP A 194 -20.56 -3.25 -6.91
CA TRP A 194 -19.66 -4.39 -6.70
C TRP A 194 -18.23 -4.10 -7.17
N GLU A 195 -18.07 -3.45 -8.32
CA GLU A 195 -16.76 -2.98 -8.80
C GLU A 195 -16.13 -1.97 -7.84
N ILE A 196 -16.88 -0.96 -7.41
CA ILE A 196 -16.41 0.04 -6.46
C ILE A 196 -15.99 -0.63 -5.15
N ALA A 197 -16.77 -1.58 -4.64
CA ALA A 197 -16.42 -2.34 -3.44
C ALA A 197 -15.09 -3.09 -3.61
N ALA A 198 -14.92 -3.81 -4.74
CA ALA A 198 -13.69 -4.53 -5.05
C ALA A 198 -12.48 -3.59 -5.18
N LEU A 199 -12.65 -2.44 -5.82
CA LEU A 199 -11.59 -1.42 -5.96
C LEU A 199 -11.20 -0.82 -4.60
N LEU A 200 -12.17 -0.52 -3.73
CA LEU A 200 -11.91 -0.04 -2.38
C LEU A 200 -11.14 -1.08 -1.56
N ILE A 201 -11.56 -2.36 -1.61
CA ILE A 201 -10.86 -3.47 -0.95
C ILE A 201 -9.42 -3.60 -1.48
N ALA A 202 -9.24 -3.59 -2.80
CA ALA A 202 -7.93 -3.68 -3.43
C ALA A 202 -7.02 -2.51 -3.01
N LEU A 203 -7.53 -1.27 -3.12
CA LEU A 203 -6.81 -0.06 -2.77
C LEU A 203 -6.42 -0.05 -1.29
N GLY A 204 -7.34 -0.39 -0.39
CA GLY A 204 -7.08 -0.49 1.04
C GLY A 204 -5.99 -1.53 1.37
N ALA A 205 -6.00 -2.68 0.68
CA ALA A 205 -5.02 -3.74 0.91
C ALA A 205 -3.58 -3.39 0.49
N VAL A 206 -3.43 -2.57 -0.56
CA VAL A 206 -2.12 -2.10 -1.06
C VAL A 206 -1.73 -0.72 -0.55
N TRP A 207 -2.62 0.01 0.11
CA TRP A 207 -2.41 1.39 0.56
C TRP A 207 -1.06 1.59 1.25
N ILE A 208 -0.73 0.73 2.21
CA ILE A 208 0.53 0.82 2.95
C ILE A 208 1.76 0.65 2.04
N VAL A 209 1.68 -0.19 1.00
CA VAL A 209 2.77 -0.36 0.03
C VAL A 209 2.93 0.90 -0.80
N VAL A 210 1.80 1.44 -1.29
CA VAL A 210 1.76 2.65 -2.10
C VAL A 210 2.30 3.84 -1.32
N GLU A 211 1.88 4.03 -0.06
CA GLU A 211 2.35 5.12 0.78
C GLU A 211 3.86 5.03 1.08
N LEU A 212 4.35 3.83 1.39
CA LEU A 212 5.78 3.59 1.61
C LEU A 212 6.61 3.86 0.33
N TRP A 213 6.08 3.49 -0.83
CA TRP A 213 6.71 3.75 -2.12
C TRP A 213 6.70 5.24 -2.46
N MET A 214 5.57 5.93 -2.28
CA MET A 214 5.45 7.38 -2.50
C MET A 214 6.41 8.16 -1.60
N ARG A 215 6.49 7.80 -0.31
CA ARG A 215 7.45 8.42 0.63
C ARG A 215 8.89 8.22 0.15
N ALA A 216 9.27 7.02 -0.29
CA ALA A 216 10.60 6.76 -0.83
C ALA A 216 10.86 7.54 -2.13
N ARG A 217 9.88 7.60 -3.04
CA ARG A 217 9.95 8.36 -4.30
C ARG A 217 10.11 9.86 -4.04
N ALA A 218 9.42 10.40 -3.05
CA ALA A 218 9.54 11.78 -2.62
C ALA A 218 10.96 12.07 -2.09
N VAL A 219 11.54 11.16 -1.30
CA VAL A 219 12.94 11.29 -0.85
C VAL A 219 13.89 11.33 -2.06
N LEU A 220 13.81 10.35 -2.96
CA LEU A 220 14.66 10.30 -4.16
C LEU A 220 14.56 11.57 -5.01
N ARG A 221 13.36 12.13 -5.16
CA ARG A 221 13.13 13.39 -5.88
C ARG A 221 13.76 14.58 -5.15
N GLN A 222 13.49 14.71 -3.85
CA GLN A 222 13.98 15.81 -3.01
C GLN A 222 15.50 15.84 -2.91
N THR A 223 16.17 14.68 -2.92
CA THR A 223 17.63 14.62 -2.78
C THR A 223 18.36 14.55 -4.11
N ARG A 224 17.65 14.65 -5.26
CA ARG A 224 18.21 14.37 -6.59
C ARG A 224 19.28 15.37 -7.01
N ALA A 225 19.05 16.67 -6.80
CA ALA A 225 20.00 17.70 -7.23
C ALA A 225 21.30 17.63 -6.43
N LEU A 226 21.18 17.56 -5.09
CA LEU A 226 22.33 17.38 -4.20
C LEU A 226 23.13 16.11 -4.54
N HIS A 227 22.44 14.98 -4.69
CA HIS A 227 23.07 13.69 -5.04
C HIS A 227 23.84 13.75 -6.36
N ARG A 228 23.25 14.35 -7.40
CA ARG A 228 23.89 14.48 -8.71
C ARG A 228 25.17 15.33 -8.64
N THR A 229 25.14 16.40 -7.86
CA THR A 229 26.30 17.28 -7.64
C THR A 229 27.41 16.53 -6.89
N MET A 230 27.05 15.83 -5.82
CA MET A 230 28.00 15.07 -4.99
C MET A 230 28.64 13.92 -5.76
N ILE A 231 27.86 13.12 -6.49
CA ILE A 231 28.38 12.03 -7.34
C ILE A 231 29.31 12.54 -8.42
N LYS A 232 28.98 13.68 -9.05
CA LYS A 232 29.84 14.24 -10.11
C LYS A 232 31.23 14.59 -9.57
N ARG A 233 31.34 14.94 -8.29
CA ARG A 233 32.61 15.26 -7.62
C ARG A 233 33.32 14.03 -7.07
N PHE A 234 32.57 13.10 -6.46
CA PHE A 234 33.10 11.92 -5.78
C PHE A 234 32.46 10.65 -6.36
N PRO A 235 32.88 10.21 -7.57
CA PRO A 235 32.31 9.02 -8.22
C PRO A 235 32.65 7.72 -7.47
N GLU A 236 33.72 7.72 -6.68
CA GLU A 236 34.20 6.60 -5.87
C GLU A 236 33.19 6.08 -4.84
N VAL A 237 32.24 6.93 -4.41
CA VAL A 237 31.18 6.58 -3.46
C VAL A 237 30.19 5.54 -4.04
N ILE A 238 30.12 5.42 -5.37
CA ILE A 238 29.22 4.44 -6.04
C ILE A 238 29.92 3.12 -6.33
N ALA A 239 31.26 3.12 -6.41
CA ALA A 239 32.05 2.06 -7.07
C ALA A 239 31.91 0.66 -6.43
N HIS A 240 31.30 0.56 -5.24
CA HIS A 240 31.18 -0.67 -4.48
C HIS A 240 29.74 -1.19 -4.32
N GLU A 241 28.73 -0.54 -4.90
CA GLU A 241 27.33 -0.88 -4.66
C GLU A 241 26.65 -1.62 -5.82
N GLN A 242 26.07 -2.79 -5.51
CA GLN A 242 25.14 -3.48 -6.40
C GLN A 242 23.85 -2.67 -6.56
N PRO A 243 23.21 -2.66 -7.74
CA PRO A 243 21.98 -1.91 -7.95
C PRO A 243 20.87 -2.38 -6.99
N SER A 244 20.48 -1.49 -6.08
CA SER A 244 19.43 -1.74 -5.10
C SER A 244 18.10 -2.10 -5.79
N SER A 245 17.50 -3.24 -5.43
CA SER A 245 16.30 -3.76 -6.12
C SER A 245 15.00 -3.04 -5.74
N SER A 246 14.93 -2.37 -4.60
CA SER A 246 13.72 -1.67 -4.13
C SER A 246 13.89 -0.16 -4.05
N THR A 247 12.82 0.60 -4.33
CA THR A 247 12.83 2.08 -4.22
C THR A 247 13.19 2.56 -2.81
N GLN A 248 12.89 1.77 -1.78
CA GLN A 248 13.20 2.10 -0.40
C GLN A 248 14.70 1.97 -0.09
N LEU A 249 15.32 0.89 -0.57
CA LEU A 249 16.77 0.68 -0.45
C LEU A 249 17.50 1.75 -1.25
N ARG A 250 17.08 2.01 -2.49
CA ARG A 250 17.63 3.10 -3.31
C ARG A 250 17.58 4.46 -2.61
N ALA A 251 16.50 4.75 -1.89
CA ALA A 251 16.36 5.98 -1.11
C ALA A 251 17.19 6.00 0.17
N SER A 252 17.62 4.84 0.67
CA SER A 252 18.57 4.72 1.78
C SER A 252 19.99 4.86 1.27
N ASP A 253 20.34 4.16 0.20
CA ASP A 253 21.66 4.18 -0.43
C ASP A 253 21.98 5.59 -0.93
N GLN A 254 21.03 6.27 -1.59
CA GLN A 254 21.19 7.67 -1.99
C GLN A 254 21.48 8.60 -0.78
N VAL A 255 20.90 8.32 0.40
CA VAL A 255 21.18 9.11 1.61
C VAL A 255 22.59 8.81 2.14
N ALA A 256 23.00 7.54 2.16
CA ALA A 256 24.34 7.13 2.57
C ALA A 256 25.41 7.74 1.65
N GLN A 257 25.25 7.58 0.33
CA GLN A 257 26.15 8.14 -0.67
C GLN A 257 26.29 9.67 -0.57
N ILE A 258 25.21 10.40 -0.27
CA ILE A 258 25.30 11.86 -0.03
C ILE A 258 26.14 12.14 1.21
N MET A 259 25.90 11.43 2.31
CA MET A 259 26.65 11.63 3.56
C MET A 259 28.13 11.33 3.37
N ASP A 260 28.47 10.21 2.72
CA ASP A 260 29.85 9.81 2.47
C ASP A 260 30.57 10.82 1.57
N ALA A 261 29.91 11.27 0.49
CA ALA A 261 30.46 12.32 -0.37
C ALA A 261 30.68 13.64 0.37
N LEU A 262 29.76 14.03 1.27
CA LEU A 262 29.95 15.23 2.11
C LEU A 262 31.14 15.06 3.06
N TYR A 263 31.30 13.89 3.68
CA TYR A 263 32.46 13.60 4.53
C TYR A 263 33.77 13.62 3.74
N LEU A 264 33.82 13.01 2.56
CA LEU A 264 34.99 13.06 1.68
C LEU A 264 35.32 14.50 1.27
N GLN A 265 34.31 15.30 0.94
CA GLN A 265 34.50 16.72 0.61
C GLN A 265 35.07 17.52 1.80
N SER A 266 34.70 17.18 3.05
CA SER A 266 35.28 17.82 4.24
C SER A 266 36.69 17.32 4.57
N GLY A 267 36.99 16.05 4.27
CA GLY A 267 38.32 15.47 4.50
C GLY A 267 39.40 15.97 3.54
N GLY A 268 39.00 16.57 2.41
CA GLY A 268 39.89 17.05 1.36
C GLY A 268 40.43 18.48 1.51
N GLY A 269 40.02 19.26 2.53
CA GLY A 269 40.51 20.63 2.66
C GLY A 269 40.10 21.39 3.93
N VAL A 270 41.13 21.77 4.70
CA VAL A 270 41.23 22.92 5.63
C VAL A 270 40.82 22.71 7.11
N GLU A 271 41.65 23.32 7.96
CA GLU A 271 41.86 23.21 9.40
C GLU A 271 40.61 23.20 10.29
N LEU A 272 40.53 22.16 11.14
CA LEU A 272 39.53 21.94 12.21
C LEU A 272 39.31 23.14 13.15
N ALA A 273 40.23 24.11 13.19
CA ALA A 273 40.21 25.24 14.11
C ALA A 273 39.41 26.45 13.59
N ALA A 274 39.26 26.63 12.26
CA ALA A 274 38.66 27.83 11.67
C ALA A 274 37.13 27.77 11.48
N ALA A 275 36.53 26.58 11.52
CA ALA A 275 35.10 26.38 11.17
C ALA A 275 34.10 26.85 12.27
N GLY A 276 34.55 27.08 13.50
CA GLY A 276 33.67 27.44 14.62
C GLY A 276 32.68 26.32 15.01
N ALA A 277 31.78 26.63 15.95
CA ALA A 277 30.75 25.70 16.41
C ALA A 277 29.55 25.64 15.44
N PRO A 278 28.97 24.45 15.18
CA PRO A 278 27.80 24.34 14.33
C PRO A 278 26.60 25.08 14.92
N PRO A 279 25.79 25.78 14.10
CA PRO A 279 24.55 26.39 14.57
C PRO A 279 23.65 25.36 15.25
N ALA A 280 23.05 25.74 16.38
CA ALA A 280 22.09 24.89 17.09
C ALA A 280 20.79 24.71 16.30
N SER A 281 20.46 25.66 15.42
CA SER A 281 19.26 25.59 14.60
C SER A 281 19.49 24.69 13.37
N ILE A 282 18.65 23.66 13.24
CA ILE A 282 18.69 22.70 12.11
C ILE A 282 18.59 23.42 10.74
N PRO A 283 17.69 24.40 10.54
CA PRO A 283 17.53 25.03 9.22
C PRO A 283 18.78 25.83 8.82
N GLU A 284 19.33 26.63 9.72
CA GLU A 284 20.50 27.48 9.45
C GLU A 284 21.75 26.63 9.19
N ARG A 285 21.93 25.57 9.97
CA ARG A 285 23.03 24.63 9.77
C ARG A 285 22.90 23.93 8.42
N ALA A 286 21.70 23.47 8.06
CA ALA A 286 21.45 22.83 6.77
C ALA A 286 21.72 23.77 5.58
N GLU A 287 21.38 25.06 5.73
CA GLU A 287 21.64 26.08 4.71
C GLU A 287 23.12 26.37 4.51
N ARG A 288 23.88 26.52 5.59
CA ARG A 288 25.34 26.72 5.51
C ARG A 288 26.02 25.50 4.88
N VAL A 289 25.61 24.28 5.29
CA VAL A 289 26.10 23.03 4.67
C VAL A 289 25.73 22.96 3.19
N ALA A 290 24.51 23.37 2.81
CA ALA A 290 24.10 23.40 1.40
C ALA A 290 24.90 24.42 0.56
N ARG A 291 25.16 25.62 1.09
CA ARG A 291 25.98 26.64 0.41
C ARG A 291 27.42 26.19 0.21
N TRP A 292 28.03 25.61 1.24
CA TRP A 292 29.36 24.99 1.13
C TRP A 292 29.38 23.79 0.17
N ALA A 293 28.38 22.91 0.25
CA ALA A 293 28.25 21.78 -0.67
C ALA A 293 28.13 22.26 -2.13
N ARG A 294 27.59 23.45 -2.38
CA ARG A 294 27.53 24.06 -3.71
C ARG A 294 28.86 24.70 -4.12
N ASN A 295 29.46 25.54 -3.28
CA ASN A 295 30.75 26.19 -3.54
C ASN A 295 31.76 25.88 -2.40
N PRO A 296 32.51 24.77 -2.48
CA PRO A 296 33.42 24.34 -1.43
C PRO A 296 34.66 25.24 -1.28
N LEU A 297 34.98 26.04 -2.30
CA LEU A 297 36.10 26.99 -2.30
C LEU A 297 35.67 28.41 -1.88
N GLY A 298 34.40 28.58 -1.46
CA GLY A 298 33.90 29.86 -0.97
C GLY A 298 34.30 30.15 0.48
N ASP A 299 33.80 31.25 1.02
CA ASP A 299 34.17 31.77 2.35
C ASP A 299 33.69 30.91 3.53
N ILE A 300 32.87 29.89 3.28
CA ILE A 300 32.29 29.03 4.32
C ILE A 300 33.16 27.78 4.48
N VAL A 301 33.81 27.65 5.63
CA VAL A 301 34.56 26.44 6.01
C VAL A 301 33.68 25.54 6.88
N ILE A 302 33.59 24.25 6.54
CA ILE A 302 32.76 23.27 7.23
C ILE A 302 33.60 22.05 7.59
N ASP A 303 33.48 21.60 8.85
CA ASP A 303 34.13 20.39 9.33
C ASP A 303 33.16 19.19 9.43
N ALA A 304 33.69 18.02 9.82
CA ALA A 304 32.91 16.80 10.02
C ALA A 304 31.80 16.93 11.07
N ARG A 305 31.96 17.78 12.09
CA ARG A 305 30.96 18.00 13.16
C ARG A 305 29.71 18.67 12.63
N TRP A 306 29.82 19.46 11.56
CA TRP A 306 28.70 20.14 10.89
C TRP A 306 27.93 19.19 9.95
N ILE A 307 28.60 18.16 9.42
CA ILE A 307 28.00 17.14 8.54
C ILE A 307 27.23 16.10 9.35
N ALA A 308 27.66 15.77 10.57
CA ALA A 308 26.93 14.83 11.42
C ALA A 308 25.46 15.27 11.66
N PRO A 309 24.49 14.35 11.76
CA PRO A 309 23.12 14.71 12.11
C PRO A 309 23.05 15.38 13.49
N PRO A 310 22.31 16.49 13.65
CA PRO A 310 22.03 17.07 14.97
C PRO A 310 21.29 16.10 15.90
N GLU A 311 21.39 16.30 17.22
CA GLU A 311 20.67 15.48 18.20
C GLU A 311 19.16 15.47 17.92
N GLY A 312 18.55 14.28 18.02
CA GLY A 312 17.12 14.09 17.71
C GLY A 312 16.77 14.05 16.21
N VAL A 313 17.73 14.24 15.31
CA VAL A 313 17.50 14.21 13.85
C VAL A 313 18.05 12.92 13.25
N SER A 314 17.19 12.14 12.61
CA SER A 314 17.64 10.96 11.85
C SER A 314 18.54 11.37 10.67
N PRO A 315 19.52 10.54 10.25
CA PRO A 315 20.36 10.82 9.07
C PRO A 315 19.57 11.14 7.80
N ARG A 316 18.44 10.44 7.58
CA ARG A 316 17.52 10.71 6.47
C ARG A 316 16.84 12.07 6.60
N GLY A 317 16.45 12.46 7.82
CA GLY A 317 15.88 13.78 8.10
C GLY A 317 16.88 14.90 7.84
N TRP A 318 18.14 14.67 8.22
CA TRP A 318 19.23 15.61 8.04
C TRP A 318 19.58 15.86 6.56
N VAL A 319 19.80 14.80 5.78
CA VAL A 319 20.05 14.92 4.33
C VAL A 319 18.89 15.60 3.60
N ARG A 320 17.64 15.35 4.01
CA ARG A 320 16.47 16.05 3.45
C ARG A 320 16.41 17.53 3.81
N ALA A 321 16.98 17.95 4.94
CA ALA A 321 17.08 19.35 5.32
C ALA A 321 18.13 20.05 4.45
N ILE A 322 19.31 19.44 4.29
CA ILE A 322 20.38 19.95 3.43
C ILE A 322 19.91 20.02 1.98
N ALA A 323 19.29 18.96 1.46
CA ALA A 323 18.81 18.94 0.08
C ALA A 323 17.75 20.01 -0.20
N ARG A 324 16.82 20.24 0.73
CA ARG A 324 15.86 21.35 0.62
C ARG A 324 16.56 22.70 0.56
N ALA A 325 17.54 22.94 1.43
CA ALA A 325 18.30 24.19 1.41
C ALA A 325 19.15 24.33 0.14
N PHE A 326 19.65 23.22 -0.39
CA PHE A 326 20.42 23.18 -1.64
C PHE A 326 19.58 23.57 -2.85
N ASP A 327 18.30 23.16 -2.88
CA ASP A 327 17.35 23.52 -3.93
C ASP A 327 16.86 24.98 -3.80
N THR A 328 16.73 25.53 -2.59
CA THR A 328 16.27 26.92 -2.40
C THR A 328 17.31 27.95 -2.82
N VAL A 329 18.60 27.64 -2.66
CA VAL A 329 19.71 28.51 -3.09
C VAL A 329 19.79 28.65 -4.63
N ASP A 330 19.07 27.81 -5.39
CA ASP A 330 18.95 27.91 -6.86
C ASP A 330 17.96 28.97 -7.35
N THR A 331 17.15 29.57 -6.47
CA THR A 331 16.28 30.67 -6.88
C THR A 331 17.10 31.95 -6.81
N PRO A 332 17.54 32.55 -7.93
CA PRO A 332 18.12 33.88 -7.86
C PRO A 332 17.07 34.78 -7.23
N VAL A 333 17.39 35.34 -6.06
CA VAL A 333 16.74 36.56 -5.60
C VAL A 333 16.98 37.54 -6.73
N LEU A 334 15.94 37.81 -7.53
CA LEU A 334 15.94 38.96 -8.42
C LEU A 334 16.08 40.17 -7.51
N GLU A 335 17.33 40.56 -7.25
CA GLU A 335 17.66 41.86 -6.71
C GLU A 335 17.01 42.87 -7.64
N HIS A 336 15.93 43.48 -7.16
CA HIS A 336 15.50 44.77 -7.62
C HIS A 336 16.65 45.74 -7.29
N THR A 337 17.65 45.81 -8.16
CA THR A 337 18.45 47.01 -8.34
C THR A 337 17.54 48.08 -8.92
N ALA A 338 16.73 48.68 -8.05
CA ALA A 338 16.19 50.01 -8.28
C ALA A 338 17.33 50.99 -7.99
N SER A 339 18.10 51.31 -9.02
CA SER A 339 18.96 52.49 -9.04
C SER A 339 18.53 53.41 -10.17
N ARG A 340 18.21 54.65 -9.77
CA ARG A 340 17.96 55.88 -10.54
C ARG A 340 16.51 56.15 -10.94
#